data_AF-A0A0C3DMN7-F1
#
_entry.id   AF-A0A0C3DMN7-F1
#
_cell.length_a   1.000
_cell.length_b   1.000
_cell.length_c   1.000
_cell.angle_alpha   90.00
_cell.angle_beta   90.00
_cell.angle_gamma   90.00
#
_symmetry.space_group_name_H-M   'P 1'
#
loop_
_entity.id
_entity.type
_entity.pdbx_description
1 polymer ?
#
loop_
_entity_poly.entity_id
_entity_poly.type
_entity_poly.pdbx_seq_one_letter_code
_entity_poly.pdbx_strand_id
1 'polypeptide(L)'
;MYVTQRYKWDPNNCREVNIAIAKDLLGDRGAFLRDGVDEQGHTNNLAHPTLSGLIIDFFYSGPSSVGQQFPEVFVTEVPRVMVAVSATALKVVLDEMASLQGEVAFRVAAYMPVYLEILGLMKKCDTSPTHTMKTRSL
;
A
#
# COMPACT_ATOMS: atom_id res chain seq x y z
N MET A 1 7.91 -13.62 -18.45
CA MET A 1 8.71 -12.55 -19.10
C MET A 1 8.73 -11.37 -18.13
N TYR A 2 9.71 -11.37 -17.21
CA TYR A 2 9.71 -10.55 -16.00
C TYR A 2 10.57 -9.30 -16.21
N VAL A 3 9.94 -8.12 -16.24
CA VAL A 3 10.53 -6.81 -15.87
C VAL A 3 11.90 -6.45 -16.47
N THR A 4 12.25 -6.89 -17.68
CA THR A 4 13.55 -6.54 -18.30
C THR A 4 13.48 -5.71 -19.57
N GLN A 5 12.29 -5.34 -20.06
CA GLN A 5 12.21 -4.71 -21.40
C GLN A 5 11.66 -3.30 -21.54
N ARG A 6 11.11 -2.61 -20.52
CA ARG A 6 10.62 -1.22 -20.73
C ARG A 6 10.72 -0.26 -19.55
N TYR A 7 11.83 -0.23 -18.82
CA TYR A 7 12.21 0.95 -18.03
C TYR A 7 13.71 1.17 -18.19
N LYS A 8 14.12 2.22 -18.93
CA LYS A 8 15.49 2.75 -18.81
C LYS A 8 15.53 3.45 -17.48
N TRP A 9 15.91 2.71 -16.46
CA TRP A 9 16.03 3.24 -15.12
C TRP A 9 17.06 4.37 -15.13
N ASP A 10 16.68 5.54 -14.63
CA ASP A 10 17.53 6.70 -14.38
C ASP A 10 18.95 6.26 -13.91
N PRO A 11 20.04 6.76 -14.50
CA PRO A 11 21.40 6.51 -14.01
C PRO A 11 21.60 6.83 -12.51
N ASN A 12 20.76 7.69 -11.94
CA ASN A 12 20.77 8.06 -10.52
C ASN A 12 20.01 7.08 -9.61
N ASN A 13 19.35 6.08 -10.18
CA ASN A 13 18.77 5.00 -9.39
C ASN A 13 19.84 4.02 -8.95
N CYS A 14 20.52 4.41 -7.89
CA CYS A 14 21.38 3.52 -7.15
C CYS A 14 20.68 3.01 -5.90
N ARG A 15 21.27 1.95 -5.33
CA ARG A 15 20.76 1.28 -4.14
C ARG A 15 20.61 2.25 -2.96
N GLU A 16 21.57 3.17 -2.80
CA GLU A 16 21.66 4.11 -1.71
C GLU A 16 20.49 5.11 -1.73
N VAL A 17 20.13 5.62 -2.91
CA VAL A 17 18.99 6.53 -3.10
C VAL A 17 17.69 5.84 -2.76
N ASN A 18 17.49 4.61 -3.22
CA ASN A 18 16.27 3.85 -2.91
C ASN A 18 16.14 3.51 -1.42
N ILE A 19 17.25 3.17 -0.74
CA ILE A 19 17.26 2.96 0.71
C ILE A 19 16.85 4.24 1.43
N ALA A 20 17.36 5.40 1.02
CA ALA A 20 17.02 6.68 1.63
C ALA A 20 15.52 6.99 1.46
N ILE A 21 15.01 6.88 0.23
CA ILE A 21 13.59 7.10 -0.07
C ILE A 21 12.70 6.13 0.74
N ALA A 22 13.05 4.85 0.81
CA ALA A 22 12.30 3.87 1.58
C ALA A 22 12.28 4.24 3.08
N LYS A 23 13.41 4.67 3.64
CA LYS A 23 13.50 5.12 5.04
C LYS A 23 12.64 6.36 5.30
N ASP A 24 12.62 7.33 4.39
CA ASP A 24 11.80 8.53 4.53
C ASP A 24 10.30 8.16 4.53
N LEU A 25 9.88 7.30 3.59
CA LEU A 25 8.50 6.79 3.50
C LEU A 25 8.07 6.02 4.76
N LEU A 26 9.01 5.29 5.38
CA LEU A 26 8.79 4.52 6.60
C LEU A 26 8.80 5.38 7.87
N GLY A 27 9.66 6.40 7.93
CA GLY A 27 9.89 7.23 9.12
C GLY A 27 8.74 8.17 9.45
N ASP A 28 8.05 8.69 8.43
CA ASP A 28 6.98 9.67 8.58
C ASP A 28 5.61 9.04 8.87
N ARG A 29 5.48 8.30 9.99
CA ARG A 29 4.21 7.73 10.52
C ARG A 29 3.27 7.20 9.42
N GLY A 30 3.79 6.38 8.50
CA GLY A 30 3.01 5.82 7.40
C GLY A 30 2.81 6.75 6.19
N ALA A 31 3.78 7.60 5.88
CA ALA A 31 3.76 8.46 4.68
C ALA A 31 3.51 7.67 3.39
N PHE A 32 4.00 6.43 3.31
CA PHE A 32 3.73 5.52 2.19
C PHE A 32 2.24 5.20 1.94
N LEU A 33 1.36 5.49 2.91
CA LEU A 33 -0.09 5.35 2.78
C LEU A 33 -0.82 6.68 2.61
N ARG A 34 -0.10 7.81 2.72
CA ARG A 34 -0.69 9.14 2.68
C ARG A 34 -0.41 9.81 1.34
N ASP A 35 -1.46 10.28 0.69
CA ASP A 35 -1.31 11.13 -0.51
C ASP A 35 -1.21 12.62 -0.13
N GLY A 36 -0.26 12.95 0.75
CA GLY A 36 -0.10 14.32 1.27
C GLY A 36 -1.26 14.80 2.14
N VAL A 37 -1.72 16.03 1.89
CA VAL A 37 -2.81 16.72 2.59
C VAL A 37 -3.73 17.41 1.57
N ASP A 38 -5.01 17.61 1.91
CA ASP A 38 -5.95 18.38 1.09
C ASP A 38 -5.79 19.90 1.29
N GLU A 39 -6.56 20.69 0.53
CA GLU A 39 -6.58 22.16 0.60
C GLU A 39 -6.97 22.69 1.98
N GLN A 40 -7.65 21.90 2.81
CA GLN A 40 -8.04 22.26 4.17
C GLN A 40 -7.03 21.75 5.22
N GLY A 41 -5.92 21.13 4.79
CA GLY A 41 -4.86 20.63 5.65
C GLY A 41 -5.12 19.26 6.27
N HIS A 42 -6.19 18.54 5.88
CA HIS A 42 -6.42 17.18 6.37
C HIS A 42 -5.57 16.17 5.60
N THR A 43 -5.02 15.18 6.31
CA THR A 43 -4.23 14.13 5.64
C THR A 43 -5.07 13.26 4.72
N ASN A 44 -4.45 12.79 3.63
CA ASN A 44 -5.06 11.87 2.68
C ASN A 44 -4.67 10.41 3.03
N ASN A 45 -5.04 9.97 4.23
CA ASN A 45 -4.72 8.62 4.71
C ASN A 45 -5.37 7.55 3.82
N LEU A 46 -4.63 6.50 3.51
CA LEU A 46 -5.03 5.38 2.65
C LEU A 46 -5.40 5.78 1.22
N ALA A 47 -5.13 7.02 0.80
CA ALA A 47 -5.46 7.51 -0.53
C ALA A 47 -4.25 7.50 -1.49
N HIS A 48 -3.10 6.99 -1.05
CA HIS A 48 -1.91 6.95 -1.89
C HIS A 48 -2.16 6.10 -3.15
N PRO A 49 -1.92 6.62 -4.37
CA PRO A 49 -2.30 5.96 -5.62
C PRO A 49 -1.60 4.60 -5.83
N THR A 50 -0.42 4.40 -5.23
CA THR A 50 0.24 3.08 -5.23
C THR A 50 -0.57 2.00 -4.50
N LEU A 51 -1.33 2.37 -3.45
CA LEU A 51 -2.17 1.42 -2.73
C LEU A 51 -3.36 0.98 -3.59
N SER A 52 -4.07 1.92 -4.23
CA SER A 52 -5.17 1.59 -5.14
C SER A 52 -4.68 0.81 -6.35
N GLY A 53 -3.56 1.22 -6.96
CA GLY A 53 -2.93 0.50 -8.06
C GLY A 53 -2.63 -0.96 -7.69
N LEU A 54 -2.00 -1.20 -6.54
CA LEU A 54 -1.72 -2.56 -6.07
C LEU A 54 -2.99 -3.38 -5.85
N ILE A 55 -4.03 -2.79 -5.26
CA ILE A 55 -5.31 -3.46 -5.05
C ILE A 55 -5.94 -3.87 -6.39
N ILE A 56 -5.99 -2.94 -7.34
CA ILE A 56 -6.57 -3.18 -8.66
C ILE A 56 -5.78 -4.26 -9.39
N ASP A 57 -4.46 -4.10 -9.48
CA ASP A 57 -3.59 -5.01 -10.23
C ASP A 57 -3.60 -6.43 -9.67
N PHE A 58 -3.68 -6.57 -8.34
CA PHE A 58 -3.62 -7.88 -7.71
C PHE A 58 -5.00 -8.56 -7.60
N PHE A 59 -6.04 -7.81 -7.22
CA PHE A 59 -7.35 -8.40 -6.92
C PHE A 59 -8.35 -8.30 -8.05
N TYR A 60 -8.24 -7.32 -8.95
CA TYR A 60 -9.27 -7.06 -9.96
C TYR A 60 -8.80 -7.25 -11.40
N SER A 61 -7.51 -7.03 -11.69
CA SER A 61 -6.97 -7.09 -13.05
C SER A 61 -6.77 -8.52 -13.54
N GLY A 62 -7.32 -8.81 -14.72
CA GLY A 62 -7.14 -10.07 -15.45
C GLY A 62 -8.27 -11.09 -15.23
N PRO A 63 -8.39 -12.07 -16.15
CA PRO A 63 -9.52 -13.02 -16.16
C PRO A 63 -9.48 -14.03 -15.00
N SER A 64 -8.35 -14.17 -14.33
CA SER A 64 -8.15 -15.05 -13.18
C SER A 64 -7.95 -14.29 -11.88
N SER A 65 -8.30 -13.01 -11.83
CA SER A 65 -8.17 -12.21 -10.60
C SER A 65 -9.09 -12.73 -9.50
N VAL A 66 -8.75 -12.46 -8.24
CA VAL A 66 -9.54 -12.88 -7.08
C VAL A 66 -10.97 -12.35 -7.16
N GLY A 67 -11.13 -11.10 -7.60
CA GLY A 67 -12.44 -10.46 -7.75
C GLY A 67 -13.30 -11.10 -8.84
N GLN A 68 -12.71 -11.65 -9.89
CA GLN A 68 -13.45 -12.44 -10.90
C GLN A 68 -13.84 -13.82 -10.39
N GLN A 69 -13.01 -14.42 -9.51
CA GLN A 69 -13.28 -15.73 -8.92
C GLN A 69 -14.32 -15.68 -7.79
N PHE A 70 -14.40 -14.55 -7.07
CA PHE A 70 -15.30 -14.33 -5.93
C PHE A 70 -16.10 -13.04 -6.10
N PRO A 71 -16.92 -12.93 -7.16
CA PRO A 71 -17.66 -11.70 -7.45
C PRO A 71 -18.59 -11.29 -6.30
N GLU A 72 -19.16 -12.24 -5.56
CA GLU A 72 -20.02 -11.98 -4.41
C GLU A 72 -19.33 -11.19 -3.28
N VAL A 73 -17.99 -11.23 -3.21
CA VAL A 73 -17.19 -10.50 -2.22
C VAL A 73 -16.64 -9.18 -2.79
N PHE A 74 -16.37 -9.12 -4.09
CA PHE A 74 -15.61 -8.02 -4.71
C PHE A 74 -16.43 -7.14 -5.67
N VAL A 75 -17.73 -7.40 -5.86
CA VAL A 75 -18.55 -6.79 -6.92
C VAL A 75 -18.65 -5.26 -6.86
N THR A 76 -18.78 -4.68 -5.66
CA THR A 76 -19.08 -3.25 -5.50
C THR A 76 -18.02 -2.46 -4.77
N GLU A 77 -17.21 -3.13 -3.94
CA GLU A 77 -16.25 -2.46 -3.07
C GLU A 77 -15.04 -3.35 -2.82
N VAL A 78 -13.93 -2.71 -2.45
CA VAL A 78 -12.74 -3.41 -1.99
C VAL A 78 -12.96 -3.86 -0.54
N PRO A 79 -12.89 -5.17 -0.25
CA PRO A 79 -12.99 -5.62 1.14
C PRO A 79 -11.88 -5.02 1.98
N ARG A 80 -12.22 -4.57 3.20
CA ARG A 80 -11.25 -3.90 4.09
C ARG A 80 -10.00 -4.74 4.37
N VAL A 81 -10.19 -6.05 4.46
CA VAL A 81 -9.12 -7.02 4.64
C VAL A 81 -8.10 -6.93 3.50
N MET A 82 -8.55 -6.70 2.26
CA MET A 82 -7.67 -6.58 1.09
C MET A 82 -6.89 -5.26 1.11
N VAL A 83 -7.52 -4.16 1.52
CA VAL A 83 -6.82 -2.89 1.74
C VAL A 83 -5.71 -3.07 2.80
N ALA A 84 -6.02 -3.72 3.91
CA ALA A 84 -5.05 -3.97 4.98
C ALA A 84 -3.91 -4.91 4.55
N VAL A 85 -4.22 -5.96 3.77
CA VAL A 85 -3.20 -6.85 3.19
C VAL A 85 -2.30 -6.09 2.22
N SER A 86 -2.84 -5.29 1.30
CA SER A 86 -2.06 -4.50 0.35
C SER A 86 -1.16 -3.47 1.03
N ALA A 87 -1.70 -2.74 2.00
CA ALA A 87 -0.92 -1.78 2.80
C ALA A 87 0.21 -2.48 3.58
N THR A 88 -0.06 -3.66 4.12
CA THR A 88 0.95 -4.47 4.81
C THR A 88 2.03 -4.94 3.83
N ALA A 89 1.64 -5.41 2.65
CA ALA A 89 2.59 -5.82 1.62
C ALA A 89 3.50 -4.65 1.17
N LEU A 90 2.94 -3.44 1.00
CA LEU A 90 3.74 -2.24 0.74
C LEU A 90 4.74 -1.96 1.86
N LYS A 91 4.33 -2.08 3.13
CA LYS A 91 5.22 -1.91 4.27
C LYS A 91 6.37 -2.92 4.24
N VAL A 92 6.09 -4.18 3.93
CA VAL A 92 7.09 -5.26 3.83
C VAL A 92 8.13 -4.93 2.77
N VAL A 93 7.69 -4.56 1.57
CA VAL A 93 8.59 -4.22 0.46
C VAL A 93 9.45 -3.01 0.81
N LEU A 94 8.89 -2.00 1.48
CA LEU A 94 9.67 -0.85 1.93
C LEU A 94 10.69 -1.22 3.02
N ASP A 95 10.33 -2.10 3.96
CA ASP A 95 11.26 -2.60 4.98
C ASP A 95 12.40 -3.41 4.35
N GLU A 96 12.11 -4.23 3.34
CA GLU A 96 13.12 -4.93 2.52
C GLU A 96 14.05 -3.95 1.84
N MET A 97 13.51 -2.93 1.18
CA MET A 97 14.29 -1.91 0.49
C MET A 97 15.14 -1.09 1.45
N ALA A 98 14.65 -0.81 2.66
CA ALA A 98 15.38 -0.06 3.69
C ALA A 98 16.45 -0.91 4.42
N SER A 99 16.32 -2.24 4.37
CA SER A 99 17.26 -3.17 5.00
C SER A 99 18.57 -3.25 4.22
N LEU A 100 19.70 -3.19 4.94
CA LEU A 100 21.03 -3.45 4.39
C LEU A 100 21.36 -4.96 4.36
N GLN A 101 20.69 -5.76 5.18
CA GLN A 101 20.87 -7.20 5.29
C GLN A 101 19.85 -7.92 4.41
N GLY A 102 20.27 -9.07 3.84
CA GLY A 102 19.47 -9.85 2.88
C GLY A 102 18.09 -10.26 3.39
N GLU A 103 17.25 -10.71 2.45
CA GLU A 103 15.88 -11.24 2.56
C GLU A 103 15.18 -10.99 3.92
N VAL A 104 14.34 -9.95 3.98
CA VAL A 104 13.46 -9.78 5.14
C VAL A 104 12.45 -10.93 5.08
N ALA A 105 12.60 -11.88 5.98
CA ALA A 105 11.65 -12.97 6.05
C ALA A 105 10.25 -12.39 6.35
N PHE A 106 9.34 -12.46 5.37
CA PHE A 106 7.93 -12.13 5.56
C PHE A 106 7.33 -13.08 6.59
N ARG A 107 7.32 -12.65 7.85
CA ARG A 107 6.85 -13.43 8.99
C ARG A 107 5.55 -12.85 9.51
N VAL A 108 4.55 -13.71 9.66
CA VAL A 108 3.25 -13.35 10.25
C VAL A 108 3.43 -12.63 11.58
N ALA A 109 4.32 -13.11 12.45
CA ALA A 109 4.58 -12.48 13.76
C ALA A 109 5.09 -11.03 13.66
N ALA A 110 5.81 -10.68 12.59
CA ALA A 110 6.37 -9.34 12.41
C ALA A 110 5.32 -8.36 11.82
N TYR A 111 4.49 -8.83 10.89
CA TYR A 111 3.57 -7.97 10.14
C TYR A 111 2.10 -8.07 10.57
N MET A 112 1.74 -9.00 11.45
CA MET A 112 0.41 -9.03 12.06
C MET A 112 0.08 -7.73 12.83
N PRO A 113 0.99 -7.14 13.64
CA PRO A 113 0.73 -5.85 14.27
C PRO A 113 0.46 -4.75 13.25
N VAL A 114 1.24 -4.69 12.16
CA VAL A 114 1.03 -3.73 11.06
C VAL A 114 -0.35 -3.90 10.46
N TYR A 115 -0.73 -5.12 10.11
CA TYR A 115 -2.05 -5.43 9.56
C TYR A 115 -3.19 -4.96 10.49
N LEU A 116 -3.09 -5.23 11.79
CA LEU A 116 -4.07 -4.79 12.79
C LEU A 116 -4.10 -3.27 12.95
N GLU A 117 -2.96 -2.59 12.89
CA GLU A 117 -2.87 -1.14 12.91
C GLU A 117 -3.55 -0.51 11.69
N ILE A 118 -3.39 -1.09 10.49
CA ILE A 118 -4.09 -0.63 9.30
C ILE A 118 -5.60 -0.79 9.45
N LEU A 119 -6.09 -1.94 9.92
CA LEU A 119 -7.52 -2.11 10.22
C LEU A 119 -8.03 -1.07 11.23
N GLY A 120 -7.22 -0.78 12.27
CA GLY A 120 -7.50 0.27 13.24
C GLY A 120 -7.57 1.67 12.61
N LEU A 121 -6.66 1.98 11.68
CA LEU A 121 -6.65 3.23 10.92
C LEU A 121 -7.88 3.35 10.03
N MET A 122 -8.29 2.28 9.33
CA MET A 122 -9.50 2.26 8.52
C MET A 122 -10.73 2.57 9.38
N LYS A 123 -10.85 1.90 10.53
CA LYS A 123 -11.94 2.17 11.49
C LYS A 123 -11.97 3.62 11.96
N LYS A 124 -10.80 4.25 12.17
CA LYS A 124 -10.74 5.68 12.50
C LYS A 124 -11.18 6.56 11.33
N CYS A 125 -10.76 6.25 10.11
CA CYS A 125 -11.18 7.00 8.91
C CYS A 125 -12.71 6.99 8.76
N ASP A 126 -13.36 5.85 9.02
CA ASP A 126 -14.82 5.72 8.95
C ASP A 126 -15.59 6.65 9.90
N THR A 127 -14.96 7.03 11.02
CA THR A 127 -15.59 7.92 12.01
C THR A 127 -15.56 9.39 11.58
N SER A 128 -14.86 9.73 10.50
CA SER A 128 -14.76 11.09 9.96
C SER A 128 -15.36 11.14 8.55
N PRO A 129 -16.43 11.92 8.32
CA PRO A 129 -17.02 12.08 6.99
C PRO A 129 -16.00 12.47 5.92
N THR A 130 -15.05 13.34 6.27
CA THR A 130 -13.96 13.78 5.39
C THR A 130 -13.06 12.61 4.97
N HIS A 131 -12.61 11.79 5.91
CA HIS A 131 -11.72 10.66 5.58
C HIS A 131 -12.46 9.51 4.91
N THR A 132 -13.72 9.26 5.29
CA THR A 132 -14.58 8.27 4.63
C THR A 132 -14.73 8.56 3.14
N MET A 133 -14.89 9.84 2.76
CA MET A 133 -14.96 10.20 1.33
C MET A 133 -13.66 9.91 0.59
N LYS A 134 -12.51 10.14 1.23
CA LYS A 134 -11.19 9.87 0.63
C LYS A 134 -10.92 8.38 0.43
N THR A 135 -11.43 7.52 1.31
CA THR A 135 -11.25 6.06 1.19
C THR A 135 -12.24 5.40 0.22
N ARG A 136 -13.28 6.11 -0.24
CA ARG A 136 -14.22 5.59 -1.24
C ARG A 136 -13.66 5.51 -2.66
N SER A 137 -12.54 6.19 -2.91
CA SER A 137 -11.86 6.17 -4.21
C SER A 137 -10.82 5.04 -4.33
N LEU A 138 -10.70 4.19 -3.30
CA LEU A 138 -9.97 2.92 -3.37
C LEU A 138 -10.79 1.88 -4.14
#